data_AF-A0A7Y6WVX5-F1
#
_entry.id   AF-A0A7Y6WVX5-F1
#
_cell.length_a   1.000
_cell.length_b   1.000
_cell.length_c   1.000
_cell.angle_alpha   90.00
_cell.angle_beta   90.00
_cell.angle_gamma   90.00
#
_symmetry.space_group_name_H-M   'P 1'
#
loop_
_entity.id
_entity.type
_entity.pdbx_description
1 polymer ?
#
loop_
_entity_poly.entity_id
_entity_poly.type
_entity_poly.pdbx_seq_one_letter_code
_entity_poly.pdbx_strand_id
1 'polypeptide(L)'
;MSTAPHLEAGGLLLIADESLSPALVEQAAPVLAQGGLALCQGPGSPSGPRRLVLFDGKLTPTHAEALRGEPPALLLATRASDGRPSTWEARLLGDLLRGAPLLPAGASRHRLQSVADISAAGGAAARAVTQAGGSRTAAALVADVVHELAANAMWDAPVDSRGQHRYAHRRSEVREVAPEDACELAYAVEEGRMWLEVVDRFGGLRPGPFARALGGWG
;
A
#
# COMPACT_ATOMS: atom_id res chain seq x y z
N MET A 1 -18.63 -22.30 11.37
CA MET A 1 -18.18 -21.27 12.31
C MET A 1 -16.67 -21.37 12.38
N SER A 2 -15.93 -20.36 11.90
CA SER A 2 -14.47 -20.38 11.88
C SER A 2 -13.93 -20.21 13.29
N THR A 3 -13.02 -21.08 13.72
CA THR A 3 -12.40 -21.16 15.05
C THR A 3 -11.10 -20.37 15.13
N ALA A 4 -10.89 -19.39 14.25
CA ALA A 4 -9.66 -18.62 14.21
C ALA A 4 -9.47 -17.81 15.52
N PRO A 5 -8.26 -17.82 16.11
CA PRO A 5 -7.95 -17.01 17.28
C PRO A 5 -8.09 -15.53 16.91
N HIS A 6 -8.83 -14.77 17.73
CA HIS A 6 -9.10 -13.36 17.52
C HIS A 6 -8.82 -12.55 18.78
N LEU A 7 -8.36 -11.31 18.59
CA LEU A 7 -8.09 -10.35 19.66
C LEU A 7 -8.72 -9.01 19.31
N GLU A 8 -9.52 -8.46 20.23
CA GLU A 8 -10.11 -7.13 20.09
C GLU A 8 -9.22 -6.07 20.74
N ALA A 9 -8.79 -5.08 19.98
CA ALA A 9 -8.04 -3.94 20.48
C ALA A 9 -8.49 -2.65 19.78
N GLY A 10 -9.06 -1.71 20.56
CA GLY A 10 -9.30 -0.34 20.09
C GLY A 10 -10.17 -0.22 18.82
N GLY A 11 -11.19 -1.07 18.64
CA GLY A 11 -12.06 -1.05 17.45
C GLY A 11 -11.52 -1.81 16.24
N LEU A 12 -10.38 -2.49 16.39
CA LEU A 12 -9.82 -3.43 15.42
C LEU A 12 -9.99 -4.87 15.92
N LEU A 13 -10.56 -5.73 15.07
CA LEU A 13 -10.62 -7.18 15.27
C LEU A 13 -9.42 -7.82 14.55
N LEU A 14 -8.44 -8.28 15.32
CA LEU A 14 -7.30 -9.04 14.80
C LEU A 14 -7.74 -10.48 14.52
N ILE A 15 -7.43 -10.98 13.34
CA ILE A 15 -7.78 -12.32 12.87
C ILE A 15 -6.51 -13.00 12.38
N ALA A 16 -6.19 -14.16 12.91
CA ALA A 16 -5.15 -15.00 12.34
C ALA A 16 -5.71 -15.77 11.14
N ASP A 17 -5.01 -15.71 10.01
CA ASP A 17 -5.24 -16.67 8.94
C ASP A 17 -4.91 -18.10 9.43
N GLU A 18 -5.52 -19.11 8.82
CA GLU A 18 -5.32 -20.53 9.18
C GLU A 18 -3.86 -20.98 8.97
N SER A 19 -3.09 -20.25 8.14
CA SER A 19 -1.64 -20.45 7.99
C SER A 19 -0.81 -20.09 9.23
N LEU A 20 -1.37 -19.35 10.19
CA LEU A 20 -0.65 -18.88 11.37
C LEU A 20 -1.02 -19.66 12.64
N SER A 21 -0.02 -19.99 13.45
CA SER A 21 -0.26 -20.53 14.79
C SER A 21 -0.79 -19.44 15.73
N PRO A 22 -1.66 -19.78 16.71
CA PRO A 22 -2.14 -18.81 17.70
C PRO A 22 -1.01 -18.05 18.43
N ALA A 23 0.13 -18.72 18.68
CA ALA A 23 1.29 -18.12 19.31
C ALA A 23 1.90 -16.94 18.51
N LEU A 24 1.84 -16.98 17.17
CA LEU A 24 2.36 -15.90 16.33
C LEU A 24 1.48 -14.63 16.41
N VAL A 25 0.19 -14.80 16.70
CA VAL A 25 -0.75 -13.68 16.88
C VAL A 25 -0.43 -12.90 18.15
N GLU A 26 -0.17 -13.63 19.25
CA GLU A 26 0.24 -13.04 20.53
C GLU A 26 1.59 -12.31 20.39
N GLN A 27 2.51 -12.86 19.59
CA GLN A 27 3.80 -12.24 19.31
C GLN A 27 3.73 -11.03 18.38
N ALA A 28 2.69 -10.95 17.53
CA ALA A 28 2.44 -9.80 16.68
C ALA A 28 1.90 -8.60 17.48
N ALA A 29 1.11 -8.84 18.53
CA ALA A 29 0.41 -7.77 19.27
C ALA A 29 1.34 -6.64 19.78
N PRO A 30 2.53 -6.89 20.36
CA PRO A 30 3.45 -5.83 20.76
C PRO A 30 3.92 -4.97 19.59
N VAL A 31 4.19 -5.56 18.43
CA VAL A 31 4.64 -4.84 17.23
C VAL A 31 3.51 -3.97 16.68
N LEU A 32 2.29 -4.49 16.65
CA LEU A 32 1.11 -3.72 16.23
C LEU A 32 0.85 -2.55 17.18
N ALA A 33 0.94 -2.77 18.49
CA ALA A 33 0.77 -1.72 19.49
C ALA A 33 1.84 -0.62 19.33
N GLN A 34 3.11 -0.98 19.15
CA GLN A 34 4.19 -0.03 18.87
C GLN A 34 3.99 0.73 17.56
N GLY A 35 3.41 0.08 16.54
CA GLY A 35 3.01 0.71 15.29
C GLY A 35 1.80 1.64 15.40
N GLY A 36 1.18 1.77 16.58
CA GLY A 36 0.05 2.67 16.81
C GLY A 36 -1.32 2.06 16.48
N LEU A 37 -1.40 0.75 16.22
CA LEU A 37 -2.66 0.06 15.86
C LEU A 37 -3.62 -0.14 17.05
N ALA A 38 -3.15 0.03 18.28
CA ALA A 38 -3.95 -0.18 19.49
C ALA A 38 -4.97 0.94 19.80
N LEU A 39 -5.02 2.03 19.02
CA LEU A 39 -5.65 3.30 19.44
C LEU A 39 -6.75 3.87 18.50
N CYS A 40 -7.43 3.06 17.69
CA CYS A 40 -8.39 3.57 16.72
C CYS A 40 -9.82 3.78 17.27
N GLN A 41 -9.98 4.71 18.21
CA GLN A 41 -11.29 5.29 18.57
C GLN A 41 -11.32 6.76 18.12
N GLY A 42 -11.53 6.99 16.82
CA GLY A 42 -11.75 8.31 16.25
C GLY A 42 -13.24 8.54 15.91
N PRO A 43 -13.75 9.78 15.98
CA PRO A 43 -15.11 10.10 15.55
C PRO A 43 -15.25 9.88 14.04
N GLY A 44 -16.24 9.08 13.62
CA GLY A 44 -16.49 8.71 12.22
C GLY A 44 -16.13 7.28 11.82
N SER A 45 -15.79 6.40 12.77
CA SER A 45 -15.56 4.98 12.49
C SER A 45 -16.82 4.30 11.93
N PRO A 46 -16.69 3.43 10.90
CA PRO A 46 -17.80 2.63 10.38
C PRO A 46 -18.41 1.79 11.50
N SER A 47 -19.71 1.47 11.39
CA SER A 47 -20.40 0.65 12.39
C SER A 47 -19.83 -0.78 12.41
N GLY A 48 -19.06 -1.11 13.45
CA GLY A 48 -18.45 -2.43 13.65
C GLY A 48 -16.91 -2.39 13.66
N PRO A 49 -16.25 -3.39 14.26
CA PRO A 49 -14.79 -3.41 14.35
C PRO A 49 -14.19 -3.61 12.95
N ARG A 50 -13.19 -2.79 12.58
CA ARG A 50 -12.39 -3.02 11.36
C ARG A 50 -11.63 -4.34 11.54
N ARG A 51 -11.58 -5.18 10.50
CA ARG A 51 -10.90 -6.48 10.57
C ARG A 51 -9.47 -6.35 10.05
N LEU A 52 -8.49 -6.84 10.80
CA LEU A 52 -7.10 -7.00 10.36
C LEU A 52 -6.77 -8.49 10.31
N VAL A 53 -6.53 -9.03 9.12
CA VAL A 53 -6.09 -10.40 8.92
C VAL A 53 -4.57 -10.44 8.87
N LEU A 54 -3.95 -11.16 9.80
CA LEU A 54 -2.54 -11.52 9.75
C LEU A 54 -2.38 -12.79 8.94
N PHE A 55 -1.41 -12.80 8.03
CA PHE A 55 -1.12 -13.97 7.19
C PHE A 55 0.39 -14.15 6.97
N ASP A 56 0.82 -15.32 6.53
CA ASP A 56 2.24 -15.68 6.36
C ASP A 56 2.96 -14.94 5.21
N GLY A 57 2.27 -14.05 4.50
CA GLY A 57 2.78 -13.33 3.34
C GLY A 57 2.46 -13.98 2.00
N LYS A 58 1.83 -15.16 1.98
CA LYS A 58 1.32 -15.82 0.78
C LYS A 58 -0.18 -15.58 0.66
N LEU A 59 -0.57 -14.86 -0.38
CA LEU A 59 -1.98 -14.63 -0.67
C LEU A 59 -2.61 -15.90 -1.26
N THR A 60 -3.86 -16.15 -0.87
CA THR A 60 -4.66 -17.33 -1.27
C THR A 60 -6.10 -16.90 -1.54
N PRO A 61 -6.94 -17.76 -2.15
CA PRO A 61 -8.35 -17.45 -2.35
C PRO A 61 -9.14 -17.09 -1.07
N THR A 62 -8.75 -17.58 0.11
CA THR A 62 -9.44 -17.21 1.38
C THR A 62 -9.31 -15.72 1.69
N HIS A 63 -8.17 -15.11 1.35
CA HIS A 63 -7.96 -13.67 1.49
C HIS A 63 -8.85 -12.85 0.54
N ALA A 64 -9.25 -13.41 -0.60
CA ALA A 64 -10.20 -12.75 -1.48
C ALA A 64 -11.56 -12.57 -0.81
N GLU A 65 -12.05 -13.57 -0.06
CA GLU A 65 -13.29 -13.44 0.70
C GLU A 65 -13.20 -12.36 1.78
N ALA A 66 -12.05 -12.27 2.46
CA ALA A 66 -11.81 -11.22 3.46
C ALA A 66 -11.87 -9.81 2.86
N LEU A 67 -11.39 -9.64 1.62
CA LEU A 67 -11.44 -8.37 0.89
C LEU A 67 -12.82 -8.02 0.30
N ARG A 68 -13.72 -9.01 0.14
CA ARG A 68 -15.10 -8.77 -0.36
C ARG A 68 -16.09 -8.32 0.72
N GLY A 69 -15.75 -8.51 1.99
CA GLY A 69 -16.61 -8.07 3.09
C GLY A 69 -16.85 -6.55 3.10
N GLU A 70 -17.90 -6.12 3.79
CA GLU A 70 -18.21 -4.71 4.04
C GLU A 70 -18.21 -4.42 5.56
N PRO A 71 -17.28 -3.60 6.10
CA PRO A 71 -16.09 -3.06 5.42
C PRO A 71 -15.08 -4.16 5.05
N PRO A 72 -14.23 -3.95 4.02
CA PRO A 72 -13.21 -4.91 3.62
C PRO A 72 -12.17 -5.08 4.72
N ALA A 73 -11.65 -6.30 4.89
CA ALA A 73 -10.58 -6.54 5.83
C ALA A 73 -9.25 -5.91 5.36
N LEU A 74 -8.46 -5.43 6.32
CA LEU A 74 -7.06 -5.07 6.13
C LEU A 74 -6.24 -6.36 6.16
N LEU A 75 -5.23 -6.47 5.31
CA LEU A 75 -4.31 -7.61 5.29
C LEU A 75 -2.92 -7.14 5.70
N LEU A 76 -2.27 -7.86 6.61
CA LEU A 76 -0.90 -7.57 7.04
C LEU A 76 -0.08 -8.85 7.13
N ALA A 77 1.02 -8.89 6.39
CA ALA A 77 1.85 -10.07 6.29
C ALA A 77 2.86 -10.16 7.45
N THR A 78 3.10 -11.37 7.94
CA THR A 78 4.15 -11.67 8.91
C THR A 78 5.46 -12.04 8.20
N ARG A 79 6.15 -11.04 7.65
CA ARG A 79 7.34 -11.23 6.81
C ARG A 79 8.68 -11.17 7.55
N ALA A 80 8.68 -10.83 8.84
CA ALA A 80 9.92 -10.79 9.61
C ALA A 80 10.45 -12.21 9.85
N SER A 81 11.77 -12.35 10.04
CA SER A 81 12.43 -13.65 10.24
C SER A 81 11.94 -14.42 11.47
N ASP A 82 11.33 -13.73 12.42
CA ASP A 82 10.72 -14.27 13.63
C ASP A 82 9.21 -14.51 13.50
N GLY A 83 8.66 -14.41 12.29
CA GLY A 83 7.24 -14.65 12.03
C GLY A 83 6.32 -13.54 12.51
N ARG A 84 6.84 -12.33 12.77
CA ARG A 84 6.03 -11.15 13.11
C ARG A 84 5.78 -10.26 11.90
N PRO A 85 4.78 -9.35 11.95
CA PRO A 85 4.70 -8.24 11.01
C PRO A 85 5.98 -7.40 11.08
N SER A 86 6.34 -6.77 9.98
CA SER A 86 7.45 -5.82 10.04
C SER A 86 7.03 -4.57 10.83
N THR A 87 7.97 -3.98 11.57
CA THR A 87 7.74 -2.77 12.36
C THR A 87 7.29 -1.59 11.48
N TRP A 88 7.82 -1.52 10.26
CA TRP A 88 7.50 -0.46 9.30
C TRP A 88 6.08 -0.62 8.71
N GLU A 89 5.65 -1.83 8.34
CA GLU A 89 4.27 -2.07 7.85
C GLU A 89 3.25 -1.77 8.96
N ALA A 90 3.58 -2.18 10.20
CA ALA A 90 2.73 -1.89 11.35
C ALA A 90 2.60 -0.38 11.62
N ARG A 91 3.70 0.38 11.54
CA ARG A 91 3.69 1.85 11.66
C ARG A 91 2.88 2.49 10.53
N LEU A 92 3.13 2.11 9.28
CA LEU A 92 2.41 2.64 8.11
C LEU A 92 0.91 2.41 8.24
N LEU A 93 0.49 1.21 8.66
CA LEU A 93 -0.92 0.90 8.87
C LEU A 93 -1.51 1.74 10.02
N GLY A 94 -0.78 1.92 11.12
CA GLY A 94 -1.22 2.78 12.23
C GLY A 94 -1.35 4.26 11.81
N ASP A 95 -0.43 4.76 10.99
CA ASP A 95 -0.50 6.12 10.45
C ASP A 95 -1.70 6.28 9.50
N LEU A 96 -1.93 5.32 8.60
CA LEU A 96 -3.09 5.27 7.72
C LEU A 96 -4.41 5.31 8.50
N LEU A 97 -4.53 4.50 9.55
CA LEU A 97 -5.76 4.43 10.34
C LEU A 97 -6.02 5.70 11.17
N ARG A 98 -4.96 6.43 11.53
CA ARG A 98 -5.07 7.73 12.22
C ARG A 98 -5.23 8.91 11.27
N GLY A 99 -5.12 8.70 9.96
CA GLY A 99 -5.07 9.78 8.96
C GLY A 99 -3.80 10.64 9.09
N ALA A 100 -2.72 10.07 9.62
CA ALA A 100 -1.42 10.73 9.68
C ALA A 100 -0.71 10.65 8.31
N PRO A 101 0.27 11.54 8.04
CA PRO A 101 1.09 11.44 6.84
C PRO A 101 1.77 10.08 6.72
N LEU A 102 1.65 9.44 5.56
CA LEU A 102 2.26 8.12 5.29
C LEU A 102 3.74 8.22 4.91
N LEU A 103 4.18 9.41 4.51
CA LEU A 103 5.57 9.68 4.17
C LEU A 103 6.29 10.40 5.31
N PRO A 104 7.61 10.15 5.46
CA PRO A 104 8.48 10.96 6.31
C PRO A 104 8.39 12.46 6.00
N ALA A 105 8.64 13.28 7.04
CA ALA A 105 8.74 14.72 6.87
C ALA A 105 9.88 15.08 5.91
N GLY A 106 9.67 16.09 5.06
CA GLY A 106 10.67 16.55 4.09
C GLY A 106 10.80 15.69 2.83
N ALA A 107 9.82 14.81 2.55
CA ALA A 107 9.77 14.07 1.29
C ALA A 107 9.86 15.01 0.06
N SER A 108 10.67 14.61 -0.93
CA SER A 108 10.77 15.30 -2.22
C SER A 108 9.50 15.05 -3.03
N ARG A 109 8.91 16.11 -3.60
CA ARG A 109 7.65 16.04 -4.35
C ARG A 109 7.84 16.48 -5.80
N HIS A 110 7.23 15.75 -6.72
CA HIS A 110 7.33 15.93 -8.15
C HIS A 110 5.94 15.79 -8.78
N ARG A 111 5.49 16.84 -9.48
CA ARG A 111 4.31 16.76 -10.33
C ARG A 111 4.70 16.09 -11.65
N LEU A 112 3.98 15.04 -12.05
CA LEU A 112 4.28 14.25 -13.24
C LEU A 112 3.18 14.46 -14.28
N GLN A 113 3.57 14.96 -15.45
CA GLN A 113 2.66 15.21 -16.57
C GLN A 113 3.12 14.50 -17.85
N SER A 114 4.41 14.12 -17.93
CA SER A 114 5.02 13.49 -19.09
C SER A 114 5.92 12.29 -18.76
N VAL A 115 6.24 11.46 -19.76
CA VAL A 115 7.26 10.39 -19.65
C VAL A 115 8.61 10.93 -19.19
N ALA A 116 8.95 12.16 -19.60
CA ALA A 116 10.19 12.81 -19.20
C ALA A 116 10.19 13.12 -17.70
N ASP A 117 9.06 13.53 -17.13
CA ASP A 117 8.92 13.76 -15.69
C ASP A 117 9.09 12.45 -14.91
N ILE A 118 8.47 11.35 -15.36
CA ILE A 118 8.64 10.03 -14.75
C ILE A 118 10.12 9.64 -14.74
N SER A 119 10.80 9.80 -15.87
CA SER A 119 12.22 9.45 -16.02
C SER A 119 13.11 10.31 -15.11
N ALA A 120 12.85 11.62 -15.06
CA ALA A 120 13.58 12.55 -14.21
C ALA A 120 13.38 12.24 -12.71
N ALA A 121 12.15 11.97 -12.31
CA ALA A 121 11.78 11.65 -10.93
C ALA A 121 12.32 10.29 -10.50
N GLY A 122 12.22 9.26 -11.35
CA GLY A 122 12.83 7.95 -11.10
C GLY A 122 14.35 8.03 -10.96
N GLY A 123 15.01 8.83 -11.80
CA GLY A 123 16.44 9.12 -11.68
C GLY A 123 16.79 9.86 -10.38
N ALA A 124 15.95 10.79 -9.93
CA ALA A 124 16.15 11.51 -8.67
C ALA A 124 15.98 10.59 -7.45
N ALA A 125 14.94 9.74 -7.46
CA ALA A 125 14.70 8.71 -6.47
C ALA A 125 15.88 7.71 -6.36
N ALA A 126 16.37 7.22 -7.50
CA ALA A 126 17.53 6.31 -7.55
C ALA A 126 18.82 6.97 -7.01
N ARG A 127 19.04 8.25 -7.32
CA ARG A 127 20.16 9.02 -6.74
C ARG A 127 20.04 9.16 -5.23
N ALA A 128 18.83 9.41 -4.71
CA ALA A 128 18.60 9.50 -3.27
C ALA A 128 18.93 8.17 -2.57
N VAL A 129 18.57 7.02 -3.15
CA VAL A 129 18.98 5.69 -2.63
C VAL A 129 20.50 5.58 -2.57
N THR A 130 21.19 5.95 -3.65
CA THR A 130 22.65 5.86 -3.73
C THR A 130 23.33 6.77 -2.71
N GLN A 131 22.83 8.00 -2.54
CA GLN A 131 23.33 8.97 -1.55
C GLN A 131 23.13 8.49 -0.12
N ALA A 132 22.06 7.74 0.15
CA ALA A 132 21.82 7.10 1.45
C ALA A 132 22.62 5.80 1.67
N GLY A 133 23.56 5.46 0.76
CA GLY A 133 24.41 4.26 0.88
C GLY A 133 23.79 2.98 0.32
N GLY A 134 22.66 3.07 -0.39
CA GLY A 134 22.05 1.93 -1.08
C GLY A 134 22.86 1.44 -2.28
N SER A 135 22.65 0.18 -2.66
CA SER A 135 23.35 -0.44 -3.80
C SER A 135 22.82 0.07 -5.15
N ARG A 136 23.61 -0.08 -6.22
CA ARG A 136 23.17 0.21 -7.59
C ARG A 136 21.93 -0.59 -7.99
N THR A 137 21.85 -1.85 -7.56
CA THR A 137 20.68 -2.72 -7.79
C THR A 137 19.44 -2.16 -7.09
N ALA A 138 19.56 -1.72 -5.83
CA ALA A 138 18.45 -1.11 -5.11
C ALA A 138 18.00 0.21 -5.77
N ALA A 139 18.94 1.03 -6.23
CA ALA A 139 18.64 2.27 -6.94
C ALA A 139 17.90 2.01 -8.28
N ALA A 140 18.33 0.99 -9.05
CA ALA A 140 17.66 0.59 -10.28
C ALA A 140 16.23 0.07 -10.01
N LEU A 141 16.06 -0.80 -9.02
CA LEU A 141 14.75 -1.30 -8.60
C LEU A 141 13.79 -0.17 -8.20
N VAL A 142 14.29 0.85 -7.49
CA VAL A 142 13.48 2.02 -7.14
C VAL A 142 13.08 2.81 -8.37
N ALA A 143 13.96 2.99 -9.36
CA ALA A 143 13.60 3.66 -10.61
C ALA A 143 12.50 2.90 -11.36
N ASP A 144 12.58 1.57 -11.42
CA ASP A 144 11.57 0.72 -12.05
C ASP A 144 10.22 0.81 -11.32
N VAL A 145 10.23 0.77 -9.97
CA VAL A 145 9.00 0.92 -9.17
C VAL A 145 8.38 2.30 -9.36
N VAL A 146 9.18 3.37 -9.37
CA VAL A 146 8.68 4.73 -9.66
C VAL A 146 8.07 4.78 -11.05
N HIS A 147 8.70 4.17 -12.05
CA HIS A 147 8.18 4.13 -13.41
C HIS A 147 6.80 3.47 -13.45
N GLU A 148 6.66 2.26 -12.89
CA GLU A 148 5.40 1.53 -12.95
C GLU A 148 4.28 2.19 -12.15
N LEU A 149 4.57 2.71 -10.95
CA LEU A 149 3.56 3.42 -10.15
C LEU A 149 3.09 4.70 -10.85
N ALA A 150 4.02 5.50 -11.36
CA ALA A 150 3.68 6.74 -12.07
C ALA A 150 2.96 6.46 -13.39
N ALA A 151 3.39 5.44 -14.14
CA ALA A 151 2.75 5.01 -15.37
C ALA A 151 1.29 4.60 -15.16
N ASN A 152 1.02 3.79 -14.14
CA ASN A 152 -0.34 3.37 -13.81
C ASN A 152 -1.19 4.58 -13.40
N ALA A 153 -0.66 5.49 -12.60
CA ALA A 153 -1.36 6.71 -12.17
C ALA A 153 -1.62 7.70 -13.31
N MET A 154 -0.69 7.83 -14.26
CA MET A 154 -0.81 8.77 -15.37
C MET A 154 -1.61 8.23 -16.54
N TRP A 155 -1.54 6.93 -16.85
CA TRP A 155 -2.13 6.39 -18.07
C TRP A 155 -3.34 5.51 -17.83
N ASP A 156 -3.27 4.69 -16.78
CA ASP A 156 -4.31 3.69 -16.52
C ASP A 156 -5.41 4.26 -15.61
N ALA A 157 -5.06 5.13 -14.67
CA ALA A 157 -6.03 5.73 -13.75
C ALA A 157 -6.98 6.77 -14.40
N PRO A 158 -6.55 7.64 -15.33
CA PRO A 158 -7.44 8.70 -15.83
C PRO A 158 -8.65 8.15 -16.58
N VAL A 159 -9.82 8.57 -16.13
CA VAL A 159 -11.12 8.27 -16.76
C VAL A 159 -11.84 9.56 -17.16
N ASP A 160 -12.65 9.48 -18.21
CA ASP A 160 -13.50 10.58 -18.65
C ASP A 160 -14.76 10.74 -17.78
N SER A 161 -15.63 11.68 -18.15
CA SER A 161 -16.90 11.93 -17.44
C SER A 161 -17.88 10.75 -17.47
N ARG A 162 -17.63 9.72 -18.29
CA ARG A 162 -18.41 8.49 -18.39
C ARG A 162 -17.71 7.31 -17.68
N GLY A 163 -16.56 7.54 -17.05
CA GLY A 163 -15.77 6.52 -16.39
C GLY A 163 -14.92 5.66 -17.34
N GLN A 164 -14.73 6.08 -18.60
CA GLN A 164 -13.91 5.35 -19.57
C GLN A 164 -12.44 5.80 -19.52
N HIS A 165 -11.50 4.86 -19.58
CA HIS A 165 -10.07 5.16 -19.54
C HIS A 165 -9.62 6.05 -20.70
N ARG A 166 -9.02 7.20 -20.38
CA ARG A 166 -8.58 8.20 -21.37
C ARG A 166 -7.37 7.75 -22.18
N TYR A 167 -6.40 7.12 -21.52
CA TYR A 167 -5.06 6.86 -22.09
C TYR A 167 -4.66 5.39 -22.14
N ALA A 168 -5.25 4.51 -21.33
CA ALA A 168 -4.83 3.11 -21.18
C ALA A 168 -4.62 2.35 -22.51
N HIS A 169 -5.51 2.56 -23.50
CA HIS A 169 -5.44 1.91 -24.82
C HIS A 169 -4.36 2.47 -25.76
N ARG A 170 -3.71 3.58 -25.40
CA ARG A 170 -2.67 4.27 -26.17
C ARG A 170 -1.43 4.58 -25.32
N ARG A 171 -1.18 3.80 -24.28
CA ARG A 171 -0.04 4.01 -23.35
C ARG A 171 1.32 4.13 -24.07
N SER A 172 1.51 3.45 -25.19
CA SER A 172 2.73 3.54 -26.02
C SER A 172 2.85 4.81 -26.87
N GLU A 173 1.74 5.53 -27.08
CA GLU A 173 1.65 6.73 -27.93
C GLU A 173 1.55 8.02 -27.10
N VAL A 174 1.01 7.91 -25.89
CA VAL A 174 0.80 9.05 -24.97
C VAL A 174 2.10 9.40 -24.25
N ARG A 175 2.72 10.51 -24.66
CA ARG A 175 3.94 11.05 -24.02
C ARG A 175 3.65 12.02 -22.89
N GLU A 176 2.46 12.59 -22.87
CA GLU A 176 2.02 13.62 -21.95
C GLU A 176 0.51 13.50 -21.71
N VAL A 177 0.07 13.75 -20.48
CA VAL A 177 -1.35 13.77 -20.09
C VAL A 177 -1.83 15.20 -19.94
N ALA A 178 -3.16 15.40 -19.92
CA ALA A 178 -3.70 16.73 -19.68
C ALA A 178 -3.25 17.24 -18.28
N PRO A 179 -3.00 18.55 -18.09
CA PRO A 179 -2.53 19.08 -16.81
C PRO A 179 -3.40 18.68 -15.62
N GLU A 180 -4.71 18.60 -15.83
CA GLU A 180 -5.64 18.18 -14.82
C GLU A 180 -5.44 16.70 -14.41
N ASP A 181 -4.97 15.84 -15.31
CA ASP A 181 -4.73 14.41 -15.09
C ASP A 181 -3.34 14.09 -14.52
N ALA A 182 -2.49 15.10 -14.33
CA ALA A 182 -1.18 14.93 -13.74
C ALA A 182 -1.27 14.31 -12.34
N CYS A 183 -0.33 13.42 -12.00
CA CYS A 183 -0.21 12.84 -10.67
C CYS A 183 0.94 13.50 -9.90
N GLU A 184 0.98 13.27 -8.58
CA GLU A 184 2.10 13.67 -7.75
C GLU A 184 2.86 12.44 -7.30
N LEU A 185 4.18 12.43 -7.49
CA LEU A 185 5.10 11.49 -6.85
C LEU A 185 5.77 12.19 -5.67
N ALA A 186 5.79 11.52 -4.52
CA ALA A 186 6.55 11.93 -3.36
C ALA A 186 7.44 10.80 -2.87
N TYR A 187 8.68 11.12 -2.45
CA TYR A 187 9.61 10.11 -1.95
C TYR A 187 10.54 10.60 -0.84
N ALA A 188 11.00 9.68 0.00
CA ALA A 188 12.01 9.91 1.03
C ALA A 188 12.84 8.65 1.28
N VAL A 189 14.11 8.82 1.67
CA VAL A 189 14.94 7.70 2.13
C VAL A 189 15.21 7.86 3.62
N GLU A 190 14.71 6.92 4.42
CA GLU A 190 14.84 6.92 5.89
C GLU A 190 15.02 5.48 6.38
N GLU A 191 15.87 5.29 7.39
CA GLU A 191 16.10 3.97 8.02
C GLU A 191 16.47 2.85 7.02
N GLY A 192 17.22 3.20 5.96
CA GLY A 192 17.65 2.27 4.93
C GLY A 192 16.52 1.81 3.98
N ARG A 193 15.38 2.51 3.97
CA ARG A 193 14.23 2.23 3.11
C ARG A 193 13.88 3.41 2.23
N MET A 194 13.38 3.12 1.03
CA MET A 194 12.75 4.12 0.18
C MET A 194 11.24 4.12 0.43
N TRP A 195 10.71 5.29 0.78
CA TRP A 195 9.29 5.57 0.85
C TRP A 195 8.87 6.20 -0.47
N LEU A 196 7.81 5.67 -1.09
CA LEU A 196 7.26 6.15 -2.36
C LEU A 196 5.74 6.30 -2.22
N GLU A 197 5.22 7.43 -2.65
CA GLU A 197 3.80 7.69 -2.78
C GLU A 197 3.53 8.26 -4.17
N VAL A 198 2.54 7.71 -4.88
CA VAL A 198 2.01 8.31 -6.11
C VAL A 198 0.52 8.56 -5.89
N VAL A 199 0.11 9.82 -6.05
CA VAL A 199 -1.27 10.26 -5.83
C VAL A 199 -1.88 10.72 -7.15
N ASP A 200 -2.93 10.02 -7.58
CA ASP A 200 -3.85 10.45 -8.63
C ASP A 200 -5.22 10.83 -8.05
N ARG A 201 -6.05 11.51 -8.84
CA ARG A 201 -7.38 11.98 -8.43
C ARG A 201 -8.54 11.06 -8.82
N PHE A 202 -8.28 10.00 -9.56
CA PHE A 202 -9.31 9.13 -10.14
C PHE A 202 -9.70 8.00 -9.19
N GLY A 203 -8.79 7.62 -8.29
CA GLY A 203 -9.09 6.74 -7.17
C GLY A 203 -9.60 5.36 -7.62
N GLY A 204 -8.90 4.73 -8.58
CA GLY A 204 -9.36 3.51 -9.27
C GLY A 204 -9.20 2.20 -8.48
N LEU A 205 -8.48 2.21 -7.36
CA LEU A 205 -8.25 1.00 -6.58
C LEU A 205 -9.46 0.74 -5.65
N ARG A 206 -10.24 -0.29 -6.01
CA ARG A 206 -11.37 -0.80 -5.21
C ARG A 206 -11.05 -2.23 -4.77
N PRO A 207 -11.49 -2.67 -3.58
CA PRO A 207 -11.24 -4.05 -3.12
C PRO A 207 -11.77 -5.13 -4.09
N GLY A 208 -12.89 -4.88 -4.77
CA GLY A 208 -13.55 -5.84 -5.66
C GLY A 208 -12.65 -6.42 -6.77
N PRO A 209 -12.05 -5.58 -7.64
CA PRO A 209 -11.07 -6.05 -8.63
C PRO A 209 -9.93 -6.90 -8.04
N PHE A 210 -9.32 -6.48 -6.93
CA PHE A 210 -8.25 -7.25 -6.26
C PHE A 210 -8.76 -8.60 -5.75
N ALA A 211 -9.93 -8.62 -5.11
CA ALA A 211 -10.53 -9.85 -4.61
C ALA A 211 -10.94 -10.81 -5.75
N ARG A 212 -11.31 -10.30 -6.92
CA ARG A 212 -11.55 -11.15 -8.10
C ARG A 212 -10.25 -11.77 -8.61
N ALA A 213 -9.20 -10.96 -8.77
CA ALA A 213 -7.90 -11.44 -9.24
C ALA A 213 -7.34 -12.52 -8.29
N LEU A 214 -7.38 -12.26 -6.97
CA LEU A 214 -6.90 -13.19 -5.96
C LEU A 214 -7.74 -14.46 -5.86
N GLY A 215 -9.06 -14.37 -6.06
CA GLY A 215 -9.93 -15.54 -6.09
C GLY A 215 -9.67 -16.46 -7.30
N GLY A 216 -9.05 -15.94 -8.37
CA GLY A 216 -8.63 -16.72 -9.53
C GLY A 216 -7.24 -17.35 -9.39
N TRP A 217 -6.52 -17.14 -8.28
CA TRP A 217 -5.23 -17.77 -8.01
C TRP A 217 -5.47 -19.14 -7.34
N GLY A 218 -5.47 -20.20 -8.13
CA GLY A 218 -5.66 -21.59 -7.75
C GLY A 218 -5.62 -22.49 -8.98
#